data_AF-A0A7C5SPM8-F1
#
_entry.id   AF-A0A7C5SPM8-F1
#
_cell.length_a   1.000
_cell.length_b   1.000
_cell.length_c   1.000
_cell.angle_alpha   90.00
_cell.angle_beta   90.00
_cell.angle_gamma   90.00
#
_symmetry.space_group_name_H-M   'P 1'
#
loop_
_entity.id
_entity.type
_entity.pdbx_description
1 polymer ?
#
loop_
_entity_poly.entity_id
_entity_poly.type
_entity_poly.pdbx_seq_one_letter_code
_entity_poly.pdbx_strand_id
1 'polypeptide(L)'
;MKRRFFLGRLYDDAAGDLGETPFTYDPDDLTTHGVILGMTGSGKTGLGIGLLEEAARKRIPALILDPKGDLTNELLHFPRLAPEDFEPWVNPDEARRAGKTTAELAAEKAALWQKGLAGWGLGPEQIRELDRVGYAVYTPGSTAGLPVSILASLRAPAGDWGTQAEELREQVASTATALLGLVGYQDLDPVTSREHILVARILEAAWRAGRDLDLGELIMQVQNPPFEKLGVFDTDTFFPPRERFGLAMRLNNILAAPAFQVWTEGQPLDVGALLYAAD
;
A
#
# COMPACT_ATOMS: atom_id res chain seq x y z
N MET A 1 15.43 -22.74 -12.69
CA MET A 1 14.22 -23.50 -12.31
C MET A 1 13.64 -23.15 -10.93
N LYS A 2 14.43 -22.92 -9.86
CA LYS A 2 13.91 -22.69 -8.48
C LYS A 2 13.12 -21.38 -8.23
N ARG A 3 12.95 -20.49 -9.23
CA ARG A 3 12.31 -19.17 -9.05
C ARG A 3 10.94 -19.02 -9.71
N ARG A 4 10.48 -19.99 -10.52
CA ARG A 4 9.19 -19.85 -11.21
C ARG A 4 8.01 -20.00 -10.24
N PHE A 5 6.93 -19.29 -10.53
CA PHE A 5 5.66 -19.38 -9.83
C PHE A 5 4.82 -20.52 -10.41
N PHE A 6 4.23 -21.35 -9.56
CA PHE A 6 3.22 -22.32 -9.97
C PHE A 6 1.84 -21.65 -9.98
N LEU A 7 1.22 -21.51 -11.17
CA LEU A 7 -0.06 -20.83 -11.33
C LEU A 7 -1.20 -21.76 -11.78
N GLY A 8 -1.05 -23.06 -11.52
CA GLY A 8 -2.05 -24.07 -11.85
C GLY A 8 -1.56 -25.09 -12.89
N ARG A 9 -2.48 -25.64 -13.68
CA ARG A 9 -2.18 -26.63 -14.72
C ARG A 9 -2.75 -26.19 -16.05
N LEU A 10 -2.15 -26.65 -17.13
CA LEU A 10 -2.66 -26.40 -18.48
C LEU A 10 -4.00 -27.13 -18.65
N TYR A 11 -4.96 -26.44 -19.27
CA TYR A 11 -6.23 -27.04 -19.67
C TYR A 11 -6.03 -27.88 -20.93
N ASP A 12 -6.62 -29.07 -20.98
CA ASP A 12 -6.60 -29.94 -22.16
C ASP A 12 -7.92 -29.75 -22.95
N ASP A 13 -7.84 -28.96 -24.02
CA ASP A 13 -8.99 -28.67 -24.88
C ASP A 13 -9.56 -29.93 -25.55
N ALA A 14 -8.75 -30.96 -25.80
CA ALA A 14 -9.21 -32.19 -26.43
C ALA A 14 -9.98 -33.08 -25.45
N ALA A 15 -9.55 -33.11 -24.18
CA ALA A 15 -10.24 -33.83 -23.11
C ALA A 15 -11.41 -33.03 -22.51
N GLY A 16 -11.43 -31.71 -22.68
CA GLY A 16 -12.41 -30.82 -22.05
C GLY A 16 -12.26 -30.75 -20.53
N ASP A 17 -11.05 -30.99 -20.02
CA ASP A 17 -10.76 -31.06 -18.58
C ASP A 17 -9.38 -30.46 -18.25
N LEU A 18 -9.12 -30.24 -16.97
CA LEU A 18 -7.83 -29.80 -16.47
C LEU A 18 -6.77 -30.90 -16.70
N GLY A 19 -5.73 -30.59 -17.46
CA GLY A 19 -4.60 -31.49 -17.65
C GLY A 19 -3.73 -31.64 -16.40
N GLU A 20 -2.77 -32.56 -16.46
CA GLU A 20 -1.81 -32.77 -15.36
C GLU A 20 -0.58 -31.87 -15.45
N THR A 21 -0.33 -31.25 -16.60
CA THR A 21 0.88 -30.46 -16.87
C THR A 21 0.89 -29.17 -16.05
N PRO A 22 1.85 -28.98 -15.14
CA PRO A 22 1.98 -27.73 -14.37
C PRO A 22 2.21 -26.53 -15.29
N PHE A 23 1.48 -25.45 -15.04
CA PHE A 23 1.77 -24.14 -15.63
C PHE A 23 2.63 -23.34 -14.66
N THR A 24 3.82 -22.93 -15.13
CA THR A 24 4.75 -22.11 -14.34
C THR A 24 5.06 -20.80 -15.04
N TYR A 25 5.12 -19.73 -14.27
CA TYR A 25 5.35 -18.37 -14.75
C TYR A 25 6.70 -17.83 -14.28
N ASP A 26 7.40 -17.05 -15.11
CA ASP A 26 8.66 -16.42 -14.72
C ASP A 26 8.37 -15.09 -13.98
N PRO A 27 8.72 -14.94 -12.69
CA PRO A 27 8.47 -13.69 -11.98
C PRO A 27 9.18 -12.47 -12.61
N ASP A 28 10.27 -12.68 -13.35
CA ASP A 28 10.99 -11.60 -14.01
C ASP A 28 10.13 -10.89 -15.08
N ASP A 29 9.12 -11.59 -15.63
CA ASP A 29 8.15 -11.01 -16.56
C ASP A 29 7.22 -9.97 -15.87
N LEU A 30 7.14 -9.95 -14.52
CA LEU A 30 6.35 -8.95 -13.77
C LEU A 30 7.04 -7.60 -13.63
N THR A 31 8.31 -7.47 -14.04
CA THR A 31 9.05 -6.20 -14.01
C THR A 31 8.54 -5.18 -15.05
N THR A 32 7.72 -5.61 -16.01
CA THR A 32 7.16 -4.77 -17.07
C THR A 32 5.67 -4.44 -16.90
N HIS A 33 5.15 -4.54 -15.67
CA HIS A 33 3.73 -4.40 -15.30
C HIS A 33 2.85 -5.56 -15.77
N GLY A 34 1.73 -5.78 -15.07
CA GLY A 34 0.75 -6.81 -15.39
C GLY A 34 -0.66 -6.34 -15.07
N VAL A 35 -1.65 -6.90 -15.76
CA VAL A 35 -3.07 -6.63 -15.53
C VAL A 35 -3.87 -7.92 -15.53
N ILE A 36 -4.75 -8.10 -14.54
CA ILE A 36 -5.68 -9.23 -14.44
C ILE A 36 -7.09 -8.71 -14.71
N LEU A 37 -7.70 -9.17 -15.81
CA LEU A 37 -9.04 -8.75 -16.24
C LEU A 37 -10.02 -9.93 -16.18
N GLY A 38 -11.29 -9.63 -15.93
CA GLY A 38 -12.35 -10.65 -15.83
C GLY A 38 -13.57 -10.16 -15.06
N MET A 39 -14.71 -10.83 -15.23
CA MET A 39 -15.94 -10.50 -14.52
C MET A 39 -15.92 -10.96 -13.06
N THR A 40 -16.85 -10.48 -12.22
CA THR A 40 -17.00 -10.97 -10.84
C THR A 40 -17.20 -12.48 -10.83
N GLY A 41 -16.51 -13.18 -9.94
CA GLY A 41 -16.55 -14.65 -9.87
C GLY A 41 -15.66 -15.39 -10.88
N SER A 42 -14.96 -14.68 -11.78
CA SER A 42 -14.06 -15.32 -12.77
C SER A 42 -12.71 -15.80 -12.19
N GLY A 43 -12.50 -15.72 -10.88
CA GLY A 43 -11.25 -16.15 -10.23
C GLY A 43 -10.11 -15.13 -10.20
N LYS A 44 -10.33 -13.85 -10.58
CA LYS A 44 -9.27 -12.81 -10.55
C LYS A 44 -8.54 -12.72 -9.20
N THR A 45 -9.30 -12.64 -8.11
CA THR A 45 -8.74 -12.55 -6.75
C THR A 45 -7.98 -13.82 -6.41
N GLY A 46 -8.50 -15.00 -6.76
CA GLY A 46 -7.80 -16.27 -6.53
C GLY A 46 -6.47 -16.38 -7.30
N LEU A 47 -6.42 -15.90 -8.55
CA LEU A 47 -5.16 -15.82 -9.30
C LEU A 47 -4.17 -14.84 -8.65
N GLY A 48 -4.66 -13.67 -8.20
CA GLY A 48 -3.86 -12.70 -7.48
C GLY A 48 -3.28 -13.26 -6.18
N ILE A 49 -4.09 -13.98 -5.40
CA ILE A 49 -3.68 -14.68 -4.20
C ILE A 49 -2.58 -15.70 -4.52
N GLY A 50 -2.80 -16.58 -5.50
CA GLY A 50 -1.78 -17.57 -5.88
C GLY A 50 -0.46 -16.94 -6.33
N LEU A 51 -0.51 -15.79 -7.03
CA LEU A 51 0.68 -15.01 -7.36
C LEU A 51 1.40 -14.48 -6.11
N LEU A 52 0.65 -13.94 -5.15
CA LEU A 52 1.20 -13.40 -3.90
C LEU A 52 1.80 -14.49 -3.02
N GLU A 53 1.12 -15.64 -2.88
CA GLU A 53 1.63 -16.80 -2.15
C GLU A 53 2.92 -17.34 -2.78
N GLU A 54 2.97 -17.47 -4.11
CA GLU A 54 4.19 -17.90 -4.80
C GLU A 54 5.33 -16.88 -4.63
N ALA A 55 5.03 -15.57 -4.72
CA ALA A 55 6.00 -14.51 -4.46
C ALA A 55 6.56 -14.60 -3.03
N ALA A 56 5.68 -14.77 -2.04
CA ALA A 56 6.02 -14.93 -0.63
C ALA A 56 6.94 -16.15 -0.42
N ARG A 57 6.61 -17.31 -1.02
CA ARG A 57 7.44 -18.53 -0.98
C ARG A 57 8.82 -18.34 -1.64
N LYS A 58 8.93 -17.45 -2.64
CA LYS A 58 10.22 -17.10 -3.26
C LYS A 58 10.94 -15.93 -2.57
N ARG A 59 10.39 -15.41 -1.46
CA ARG A 59 10.90 -14.23 -0.72
C ARG A 59 11.00 -12.99 -1.60
N ILE A 60 10.01 -12.80 -2.46
CA ILE A 60 9.83 -11.57 -3.22
C ILE A 60 8.88 -10.69 -2.40
N PRO A 61 9.31 -9.50 -1.93
CA PRO A 61 8.46 -8.64 -1.13
C PRO A 61 7.32 -8.07 -1.98
N ALA A 62 6.14 -7.95 -1.38
CA ALA A 62 4.96 -7.41 -2.03
C ALA A 62 4.27 -6.40 -1.12
N LEU A 63 3.92 -5.24 -1.67
CA LEU A 63 3.03 -4.27 -1.03
C LEU A 63 1.70 -4.30 -1.78
N ILE A 64 0.62 -4.53 -1.04
CA ILE A 64 -0.71 -4.72 -1.61
C ILE A 64 -1.62 -3.59 -1.14
N LEU A 65 -2.26 -2.92 -2.10
CA LEU A 65 -3.33 -1.97 -1.84
C LEU A 65 -4.67 -2.72 -1.94
N ASP A 66 -5.28 -2.95 -0.79
CA ASP A 66 -6.54 -3.71 -0.69
C ASP A 66 -7.71 -2.79 -0.25
N PRO A 67 -8.37 -2.11 -1.20
CA PRO A 67 -9.53 -1.28 -0.88
C PRO A 67 -10.76 -2.09 -0.45
N LYS A 68 -10.79 -3.41 -0.71
CA LYS A 68 -11.92 -4.29 -0.36
C LYS A 68 -11.74 -4.89 1.03
N GLY A 69 -10.50 -5.01 1.50
CA GLY A 69 -10.13 -5.52 2.81
C GLY A 69 -10.17 -7.04 2.92
N ASP A 70 -10.41 -7.77 1.83
CA ASP A 70 -10.57 -9.22 1.84
C ASP A 70 -9.25 -10.00 1.72
N LEU A 71 -8.15 -9.34 1.33
CA LEU A 71 -6.82 -9.97 1.27
C LEU A 71 -6.19 -10.10 2.66
N THR A 72 -6.76 -9.49 3.69
CA THR A 72 -6.35 -9.74 5.08
C THR A 72 -6.61 -11.19 5.52
N ASN A 73 -7.51 -11.90 4.83
CA ASN A 73 -7.75 -13.33 5.05
C ASN A 73 -6.54 -14.19 4.66
N GLU A 74 -5.63 -13.68 3.83
CA GLU A 74 -4.37 -14.36 3.47
C GLU A 74 -3.42 -14.52 4.65
N LEU A 75 -3.69 -13.87 5.79
CA LEU A 75 -2.91 -14.05 7.00
C LEU A 75 -3.40 -15.28 7.81
N LEU A 76 -4.50 -15.92 7.41
CA LEU A 76 -5.09 -17.07 8.07
C LEU A 76 -4.45 -18.38 7.59
N HIS A 77 -3.17 -18.57 7.91
CA HIS A 77 -2.46 -19.82 7.63
C HIS A 77 -2.74 -20.85 8.71
N PHE A 78 -3.29 -22.01 8.32
CA PHE A 78 -3.52 -23.15 9.22
C PHE A 78 -2.68 -24.36 8.80
N PRO A 79 -1.38 -24.43 9.15
CA PRO A 79 -0.49 -25.50 8.72
C PRO A 79 -0.95 -26.92 9.05
N ARG A 80 -1.69 -27.10 10.15
CA ARG A 80 -2.21 -28.40 10.57
C ARG A 80 -3.54 -28.74 9.90
N LEU A 81 -4.20 -27.74 9.30
CA LEU A 81 -5.55 -27.82 8.77
C LEU A 81 -6.51 -28.47 9.80
N ALA A 82 -6.32 -28.16 11.09
CA ALA A 82 -7.09 -28.74 12.17
C ALA A 82 -8.40 -27.94 12.33
N PRO A 83 -9.57 -28.57 12.57
CA PRO A 83 -10.83 -27.86 12.74
C PRO A 83 -10.78 -26.71 13.76
N GLU A 84 -10.01 -26.88 14.83
CA GLU A 84 -9.87 -25.90 15.90
C GLU A 84 -9.18 -24.61 15.43
N ASP A 85 -8.35 -24.68 14.38
CA ASP A 85 -7.71 -23.50 13.79
C ASP A 85 -8.74 -22.66 12.98
N PHE A 86 -9.79 -23.30 12.44
CA PHE A 86 -10.85 -22.63 11.66
C PHE A 86 -11.97 -22.08 12.54
N GLU A 87 -12.30 -22.75 13.66
CA GLU A 87 -13.47 -22.45 14.48
C GLU A 87 -13.60 -20.97 14.90
N PRO A 88 -12.54 -20.26 15.33
CA PRO A 88 -12.62 -18.85 15.71
C PRO A 88 -13.06 -17.91 14.56
N TRP A 89 -12.88 -18.35 13.32
CA TRP A 89 -13.14 -17.57 12.11
C TRP A 89 -14.47 -17.94 11.44
N VAL A 90 -15.14 -18.99 11.93
CA VAL A 90 -16.46 -19.39 11.44
C VAL A 90 -17.50 -18.38 11.90
N ASN A 91 -18.34 -17.93 10.98
CA ASN A 91 -19.46 -17.07 11.30
C ASN A 91 -20.56 -17.86 12.06
N PRO A 92 -20.90 -17.50 13.31
CA PRO A 92 -21.92 -18.22 14.09
C PRO A 92 -23.32 -18.20 13.45
N ASP A 93 -23.65 -17.16 12.69
CA ASP A 93 -24.93 -17.07 11.98
C ASP A 93 -24.98 -17.98 10.75
N GLU A 94 -23.85 -18.20 10.06
CA GLU A 94 -23.75 -19.19 8.98
C GLU A 94 -23.98 -20.60 9.53
N ALA A 95 -23.31 -20.94 10.64
CA ALA A 95 -23.48 -22.21 11.33
C ALA A 95 -24.94 -22.43 11.72
N ARG A 96 -25.56 -21.43 12.37
CA ARG A 96 -26.97 -21.50 12.79
C ARG A 96 -27.92 -21.70 11.62
N ARG A 97 -27.76 -20.96 10.52
CA ARG A 97 -28.60 -21.10 9.31
C ARG A 97 -28.46 -22.47 8.65
N ALA A 98 -27.28 -23.07 8.74
CA ALA A 98 -27.01 -24.42 8.25
C ALA A 98 -27.48 -25.52 9.23
N GLY A 99 -27.99 -25.17 10.41
CA GLY A 99 -28.40 -26.12 11.44
C GLY A 99 -27.22 -26.83 12.13
N LYS A 100 -26.04 -26.17 12.17
CA LYS A 100 -24.77 -26.72 12.68
C LYS A 100 -24.22 -25.88 13.82
N THR A 101 -23.35 -26.47 14.63
CA THR A 101 -22.46 -25.77 15.54
C THR A 101 -21.27 -25.15 14.80
N THR A 102 -20.59 -24.19 15.42
CA THR A 102 -19.35 -23.60 14.88
C THR A 102 -18.28 -24.66 14.67
N ALA A 103 -18.11 -25.59 15.62
CA ALA A 103 -17.18 -26.72 15.54
C ALA A 103 -17.48 -27.65 14.37
N GLU A 104 -18.75 -28.00 14.12
CA GLU A 104 -19.15 -28.84 12.98
C GLU A 104 -18.86 -28.15 11.66
N LEU A 105 -19.20 -26.86 11.53
CA LEU A 105 -18.90 -26.10 10.32
C LEU A 105 -17.39 -25.91 10.12
N ALA A 106 -16.62 -25.71 11.19
CA ALA A 106 -15.17 -25.62 11.14
C ALA A 106 -14.53 -26.93 10.64
N ALA A 107 -15.01 -28.08 11.11
CA ALA A 107 -14.55 -29.38 10.64
C ALA A 107 -14.83 -29.59 9.14
N GLU A 108 -15.99 -29.13 8.65
CA GLU A 108 -16.31 -29.16 7.22
C GLU A 108 -15.40 -28.25 6.39
N LYS A 109 -15.11 -27.03 6.86
CA LYS A 109 -14.19 -26.11 6.17
C LYS A 109 -12.76 -26.68 6.15
N ALA A 110 -12.29 -27.25 7.26
CA ALA A 110 -11.00 -27.92 7.34
C ALA A 110 -10.89 -29.08 6.35
N ALA A 111 -11.90 -29.96 6.29
CA ALA A 111 -11.94 -31.08 5.34
C ALA A 111 -12.00 -30.60 3.88
N LEU A 112 -12.75 -29.52 3.60
CA LEU A 112 -12.82 -28.91 2.28
C LEU A 112 -11.45 -28.39 1.83
N TRP A 113 -10.73 -27.68 2.71
CA TRP A 113 -9.39 -27.17 2.43
C TRP A 113 -8.38 -28.30 2.21
N GLN A 114 -8.37 -29.30 3.08
CA GLN A 114 -7.50 -30.49 2.93
C GLN A 114 -7.72 -31.17 1.57
N LYS A 115 -8.98 -31.41 1.19
CA LYS A 115 -9.31 -32.01 -0.11
C LYS A 115 -8.90 -31.13 -1.29
N GLY A 116 -9.17 -29.83 -1.22
CA GLY A 116 -8.84 -28.87 -2.27
C GLY A 116 -7.33 -28.80 -2.52
N LEU A 117 -6.55 -28.60 -1.46
CA LEU A 117 -5.09 -28.56 -1.52
C LEU A 117 -4.50 -29.86 -2.05
N ALA A 118 -4.96 -31.01 -1.53
CA ALA A 118 -4.49 -32.31 -1.98
C ALA A 118 -4.75 -32.54 -3.49
N GLY A 119 -5.88 -32.05 -4.03
CA GLY A 119 -6.17 -32.10 -5.47
C GLY A 119 -5.14 -31.36 -6.33
N TRP A 120 -4.51 -30.33 -5.78
CA TRP A 120 -3.43 -29.57 -6.42
C TRP A 120 -2.02 -30.11 -6.11
N GLY A 121 -1.92 -31.18 -5.31
CA GLY A 121 -0.63 -31.70 -4.83
C GLY A 121 0.01 -30.82 -3.74
N LEU A 122 -0.80 -30.00 -3.08
CA LEU A 122 -0.40 -29.12 -1.98
C LEU A 122 -0.84 -29.74 -0.65
N GLY A 123 -0.16 -29.35 0.43
CA GLY A 123 -0.47 -29.80 1.77
C GLY A 123 0.17 -28.95 2.86
N PRO A 124 0.23 -29.46 4.10
CA PRO A 124 0.77 -28.77 5.26
C PRO A 124 2.14 -28.11 5.05
N GLU A 125 3.03 -28.74 4.27
CA GLU A 125 4.38 -28.20 4.04
C GLU A 125 4.36 -26.86 3.30
N GLN A 126 3.51 -26.71 2.28
CA GLN A 126 3.43 -25.45 1.54
C GLN A 126 2.84 -24.33 2.39
N ILE A 127 1.87 -24.65 3.25
CA ILE A 127 1.31 -23.67 4.20
C ILE A 127 2.38 -23.24 5.23
N ARG A 128 3.23 -24.18 5.71
CA ARG A 128 4.35 -23.84 6.62
C ARG A 128 5.41 -22.96 5.96
N GLU A 129 5.56 -23.02 4.64
CA GLU A 129 6.45 -22.09 3.93
C GLU A 129 5.92 -20.66 4.01
N LEU A 130 4.61 -20.46 3.91
CA LEU A 130 3.94 -19.16 4.06
C LEU A 130 3.98 -18.65 5.50
N ASP A 131 3.82 -19.53 6.48
CA ASP A 131 3.90 -19.19 7.92
C ASP A 131 5.28 -18.61 8.33
N ARG A 132 6.32 -18.80 7.51
CA ARG A 132 7.67 -18.25 7.73
C ARG A 132 7.89 -16.87 7.10
N VAL A 133 6.88 -16.32 6.45
CA VAL A 133 6.93 -15.01 5.80
C VAL A 133 6.44 -13.95 6.79
N GLY A 134 7.06 -12.76 6.76
CA GLY A 134 6.60 -11.63 7.56
C GLY A 134 5.39 -10.97 6.90
N TYR A 135 4.30 -10.80 7.65
CA TYR A 135 3.10 -10.09 7.22
C TYR A 135 2.88 -8.85 8.07
N ALA A 136 2.47 -7.76 7.43
CA ALA A 136 2.16 -6.50 8.08
C ALA A 136 0.86 -5.93 7.50
N VAL A 137 -0.12 -5.66 8.37
CA VAL A 137 -1.38 -5.01 7.96
C VAL A 137 -1.29 -3.54 8.29
N TYR A 138 -1.02 -2.72 7.29
CA TYR A 138 -0.97 -1.28 7.42
C TYR A 138 -2.36 -0.67 7.26
N THR A 139 -2.74 0.20 8.20
CA THR A 139 -4.08 0.82 8.23
C THR A 139 -3.98 2.34 8.32
N PRO A 140 -3.59 3.06 7.24
CA PRO A 140 -3.66 4.53 7.23
C PRO A 140 -5.07 5.00 7.61
N GLY A 141 -5.17 5.92 8.57
CA GLY A 141 -6.46 6.43 9.05
C GLY A 141 -7.23 5.51 10.00
N SER A 142 -6.64 4.41 10.46
CA SER A 142 -7.20 3.51 11.47
C SER A 142 -6.12 2.95 12.40
N THR A 143 -6.49 2.63 13.63
CA THR A 143 -5.60 1.97 14.60
C THR A 143 -5.87 0.46 14.72
N ALA A 144 -6.61 -0.12 13.76
CA ALA A 144 -6.95 -1.54 13.77
C ALA A 144 -5.75 -2.46 13.41
N GLY A 145 -4.80 -1.95 12.63
CA GLY A 145 -3.53 -2.60 12.32
C GLY A 145 -2.35 -1.71 12.70
N LEU A 146 -1.30 -1.72 11.87
CA LEU A 146 -0.16 -0.82 12.00
C LEU A 146 -0.52 0.55 11.41
N PRO A 147 -0.62 1.62 12.23
CA PRO A 147 -0.93 2.94 11.71
C PRO A 147 0.22 3.45 10.85
N VAL A 148 -0.13 4.14 9.76
CA VAL A 148 0.83 4.79 8.87
C VAL A 148 0.52 6.26 8.81
N SER A 149 1.53 7.06 9.12
CA SER A 149 1.45 8.50 9.03
C SER A 149 1.81 8.96 7.63
N ILE A 150 0.84 9.59 6.95
CA ILE A 150 1.03 10.13 5.60
C ILE A 150 1.69 11.51 5.65
N LEU A 151 1.62 12.20 6.80
CA LEU A 151 2.12 13.57 6.96
C LEU A 151 3.35 13.69 7.88
N ALA A 152 3.76 12.63 8.58
CA ALA A 152 4.90 12.69 9.51
C ALA A 152 6.27 12.85 8.84
N SER A 153 6.36 12.87 7.51
CA SER A 153 7.65 12.96 6.83
C SER A 153 7.56 13.77 5.54
N LEU A 154 7.77 15.08 5.63
CA LEU A 154 8.32 15.89 4.54
C LEU A 154 9.86 15.87 4.58
N ARG A 155 10.42 14.74 5.03
CA ARG A 155 11.87 14.54 5.16
C ARG A 155 12.54 14.73 3.82
N ALA A 156 13.74 15.30 3.87
CA ALA A 156 14.56 15.41 2.69
C ALA A 156 14.90 13.99 2.20
N PRO A 157 14.61 13.65 0.94
CA PRO A 157 15.00 12.36 0.39
C PRO A 157 16.53 12.24 0.35
N ALA A 158 17.03 11.02 0.48
CA ALA A 158 18.45 10.74 0.25
C ALA A 158 18.75 10.96 -1.25
N GLY A 159 19.79 11.73 -1.54
CA GLY A 159 20.21 11.98 -2.92
C GLY A 159 21.20 13.14 -3.02
N ASP A 160 21.91 13.20 -4.14
CA ASP A 160 22.83 14.30 -4.46
C ASP A 160 22.19 15.26 -5.46
N TRP A 161 21.95 16.50 -5.03
CA TRP A 161 21.45 17.58 -5.88
C TRP A 161 22.38 17.93 -7.06
N GLY A 162 23.64 17.48 -7.05
CA GLY A 162 24.57 17.61 -8.18
C GLY A 162 24.28 16.63 -9.32
N THR A 163 23.91 15.38 -9.01
CA THR A 163 23.73 14.32 -10.01
C THR A 163 22.27 13.92 -10.24
N GLN A 164 21.40 14.11 -9.25
CA GLN A 164 20.00 13.64 -9.23
C GLN A 164 19.00 14.80 -9.13
N ALA A 165 19.39 16.00 -9.58
CA ALA A 165 18.56 17.20 -9.44
C ALA A 165 17.17 17.07 -10.09
N GLU A 166 17.05 16.34 -11.19
CA GLU A 166 15.78 16.16 -11.91
C GLU A 166 14.82 15.28 -11.11
N GLU A 167 15.28 14.10 -10.67
CA GLU A 167 14.53 13.15 -9.83
C GLU A 167 14.08 13.82 -8.52
N LEU A 168 14.97 14.55 -7.85
CA LEU A 168 14.67 15.26 -6.60
C LEU A 168 13.62 16.37 -6.81
N ARG A 169 13.65 17.09 -7.94
CA ARG A 169 12.63 18.10 -8.26
C ARG A 169 11.28 17.46 -8.59
N GLU A 170 11.27 16.32 -9.26
CA GLU A 170 10.05 15.56 -9.53
C GLU A 170 9.40 15.11 -8.21
N GLN A 171 10.21 14.62 -7.25
CA GLN A 171 9.74 14.30 -5.92
C GLN A 171 9.17 15.53 -5.19
N VAL A 172 9.86 16.67 -5.21
CA VAL A 172 9.34 17.93 -4.65
C VAL A 172 7.97 18.27 -5.24
N ALA A 173 7.84 18.22 -6.57
CA ALA A 173 6.60 18.55 -7.26
C ALA A 173 5.47 17.58 -6.92
N SER A 174 5.75 16.28 -6.86
CA SER A 174 4.81 15.25 -6.47
C SER A 174 4.33 15.41 -5.02
N THR A 175 5.26 15.66 -4.08
CA THR A 175 4.94 15.92 -2.68
C THR A 175 4.07 17.17 -2.51
N ALA A 176 4.40 18.27 -3.21
CA ALA A 176 3.59 19.49 -3.19
C ALA A 176 2.17 19.24 -3.72
N THR A 177 2.04 18.51 -4.84
CA THR A 177 0.73 18.14 -5.42
C THR A 177 -0.09 17.29 -4.45
N ALA A 178 0.52 16.25 -3.88
CA ALA A 178 -0.16 15.35 -2.94
C ALA A 178 -0.66 16.13 -1.69
N LEU A 179 0.19 16.98 -1.11
CA LEU A 179 -0.16 17.77 0.07
C LEU A 179 -1.30 18.76 -0.22
N LEU A 180 -1.24 19.47 -1.34
CA LEU A 180 -2.28 20.43 -1.72
C LEU A 180 -3.59 19.72 -2.08
N GLY A 181 -3.52 18.54 -2.68
CA GLY A 181 -4.66 17.65 -2.90
C GLY A 181 -5.36 17.27 -1.58
N LEU A 182 -4.60 16.96 -0.53
CA LEU A 182 -5.15 16.61 0.80
C LEU A 182 -5.95 17.75 1.44
N VAL A 183 -5.55 19.02 1.23
CA VAL A 183 -6.31 20.19 1.75
C VAL A 183 -7.42 20.66 0.78
N GLY A 184 -7.72 19.87 -0.25
CA GLY A 184 -8.85 20.07 -1.15
C GLY A 184 -8.59 21.00 -2.33
N TYR A 185 -7.33 21.25 -2.71
CA TYR A 185 -7.04 21.82 -4.03
C TYR A 185 -7.21 20.75 -5.11
N GLN A 186 -7.89 21.11 -6.18
CA GLN A 186 -8.11 20.29 -7.37
C GLN A 186 -7.47 21.01 -8.57
N ASP A 187 -7.18 20.27 -9.64
CA ASP A 187 -6.63 20.83 -10.89
C ASP A 187 -5.34 21.65 -10.70
N LEU A 188 -4.46 21.15 -9.83
CA LEU A 188 -3.15 21.76 -9.56
C LEU A 188 -2.23 21.61 -10.78
N ASP A 189 -1.79 22.74 -11.30
CA ASP A 189 -0.77 22.82 -12.33
C ASP A 189 0.55 23.27 -11.68
N PRO A 190 1.61 22.42 -11.68
CA PRO A 190 2.91 22.76 -11.09
C PRO A 190 3.57 24.03 -11.64
N VAL A 191 3.14 24.51 -12.80
CA VAL A 191 3.72 25.68 -13.49
C VAL A 191 2.92 26.95 -13.23
N THR A 192 1.62 26.87 -12.96
CA THR A 192 0.74 28.05 -12.88
C THR A 192 0.03 28.23 -11.53
N SER A 193 -0.15 27.17 -10.75
CA SER A 193 -0.76 27.26 -9.42
C SER A 193 0.20 27.89 -8.41
N ARG A 194 -0.14 29.09 -7.91
CA ARG A 194 0.70 29.85 -6.97
C ARG A 194 0.95 29.11 -5.66
N GLU A 195 -0.04 28.36 -5.18
CA GLU A 195 0.06 27.49 -4.01
C GLU A 195 1.10 26.39 -4.21
N HIS A 196 1.06 25.73 -5.37
CA HIS A 196 1.99 24.66 -5.71
C HIS A 196 3.40 25.21 -5.80
N ILE A 197 3.60 26.29 -6.57
CA ILE A 197 4.91 26.92 -6.75
C ILE A 197 5.51 27.33 -5.41
N LEU A 198 4.72 27.91 -4.50
CA LEU A 198 5.20 28.29 -3.18
C LEU A 198 5.62 27.07 -2.34
N VAL A 199 4.75 26.06 -2.23
CA VAL A 199 5.00 24.85 -1.42
C VAL A 199 6.20 24.08 -1.98
N ALA A 200 6.24 23.84 -3.29
CA ALA A 200 7.35 23.19 -3.96
C ALA A 200 8.66 23.95 -3.72
N ARG A 201 8.65 25.28 -3.77
CA ARG A 201 9.86 26.08 -3.54
C ARG A 201 10.35 26.01 -2.10
N ILE A 202 9.45 26.00 -1.12
CA ILE A 202 9.78 25.81 0.30
C ILE A 202 10.42 24.43 0.52
N LEU A 203 9.80 23.37 -0.01
CA LEU A 203 10.33 22.00 0.07
C LEU A 203 11.72 21.91 -0.57
N GLU A 204 11.88 22.41 -1.81
CA GLU A 204 13.18 22.39 -2.50
C GLU A 204 14.26 23.12 -1.70
N ALA A 205 13.94 24.29 -1.13
CA ALA A 205 14.90 25.07 -0.35
C ALA A 205 15.36 24.32 0.92
N ALA A 206 14.44 23.66 1.63
CA ALA A 206 14.78 22.86 2.80
C ALA A 206 15.60 21.62 2.42
N TRP A 207 15.16 20.88 1.40
CA TRP A 207 15.83 19.64 0.98
C TRP A 207 17.22 19.89 0.37
N ARG A 208 17.42 20.99 -0.36
CA ARG A 208 18.76 21.42 -0.82
C ARG A 208 19.71 21.73 0.34
N ALA A 209 19.17 22.21 1.46
CA ALA A 209 19.93 22.46 2.68
C ALA A 209 20.11 21.20 3.54
N GLY A 210 19.66 20.03 3.08
CA GLY A 210 19.68 18.80 3.87
C GLY A 210 18.82 18.87 5.13
N ARG A 211 17.78 19.72 5.12
CA ARG A 211 16.87 19.89 6.27
C ARG A 211 15.54 19.21 5.96
N ASP A 212 15.10 18.40 6.92
CA ASP A 212 13.74 17.90 6.97
C ASP A 212 12.77 19.03 7.26
N LEU A 213 11.52 18.87 6.82
CA LEU A 213 10.41 19.69 7.25
C LEU A 213 9.35 18.83 7.94
N ASP A 214 8.65 19.43 8.90
CA ASP A 214 7.33 18.97 9.31
C ASP A 214 6.22 19.90 8.78
N LEU A 215 4.97 19.48 8.95
CA LEU A 215 3.83 20.26 8.45
C LEU A 215 3.67 21.60 9.19
N GLY A 216 4.04 21.68 10.47
CA GLY A 216 4.00 22.93 11.24
C GLY A 216 5.00 23.95 10.71
N GLU A 217 6.24 23.52 10.45
CA GLU A 217 7.28 24.33 9.83
C GLU A 217 6.90 24.78 8.44
N LEU A 218 6.29 23.90 7.64
CA LEU A 218 5.77 24.26 6.32
C LEU A 218 4.67 25.33 6.42
N ILE A 219 3.71 25.19 7.34
CA ILE A 219 2.67 26.20 7.59
C ILE A 219 3.29 27.56 7.94
N MET A 220 4.31 27.56 8.79
CA MET A 220 5.03 28.78 9.17
C MET A 220 5.79 29.39 7.98
N GLN A 221 6.42 28.57 7.14
CA GLN A 221 7.13 29.03 5.95
C GLN A 221 6.19 29.44 4.81
N VAL A 222 4.98 28.92 4.72
CA VAL A 222 3.96 29.46 3.80
C VAL A 222 3.59 30.89 4.21
N GLN A 223 3.44 31.14 5.51
CA GLN A 223 3.15 32.49 6.03
C GLN A 223 4.37 33.42 5.96
N ASN A 224 5.58 32.89 6.11
CA ASN A 224 6.83 33.65 6.05
C ASN A 224 7.88 32.89 5.24
N PRO A 225 7.82 32.94 3.89
CA PRO A 225 8.72 32.20 3.03
C PRO A 225 10.17 32.59 3.27
N PRO A 226 11.11 31.62 3.31
CA PRO A 226 12.52 31.90 3.58
C PRO A 226 13.25 32.52 2.37
N PHE A 227 12.51 33.15 1.45
CA PHE A 227 13.03 33.77 0.23
C PHE A 227 12.18 34.99 -0.17
N GLU A 228 12.85 36.02 -0.66
CA GLU A 228 12.22 37.30 -1.04
C GLU A 228 11.55 37.26 -2.41
N LYS A 229 11.97 36.34 -3.31
CA LYS A 229 11.50 36.30 -4.70
C LYS A 229 11.06 34.91 -5.15
N LEU A 230 10.04 34.91 -6.01
CA LEU A 230 9.58 33.78 -6.79
C LEU A 230 9.63 34.14 -8.27
N GLY A 231 10.57 33.53 -8.99
CA GLY A 231 10.92 33.97 -10.35
C GLY A 231 11.46 35.40 -10.33
N VAL A 232 10.86 36.29 -11.13
CA VAL A 232 11.28 37.69 -11.25
C VAL A 232 10.57 38.62 -10.25
N PHE A 233 9.48 38.17 -9.63
CA PHE A 233 8.65 38.98 -8.74
C PHE A 233 8.99 38.72 -7.27
N ASP A 234 8.74 39.73 -6.43
CA ASP A 234 8.79 39.56 -4.97
C ASP A 234 7.67 38.61 -4.52
N THR A 235 7.95 37.80 -3.50
CA THR A 235 7.05 36.77 -2.99
C THR A 235 5.67 37.34 -2.61
N ASP A 236 5.64 38.53 -2.02
CA ASP A 236 4.39 39.22 -1.64
C ASP A 236 3.59 39.74 -2.85
N THR A 237 4.28 40.06 -3.95
CA THR A 237 3.64 40.45 -5.21
C THR A 237 3.07 39.22 -5.92
N PHE A 238 3.85 38.13 -5.96
CA PHE A 238 3.44 36.88 -6.59
C PHE A 238 2.29 36.21 -5.83
N PHE A 239 2.41 36.09 -4.51
CA PHE A 239 1.41 35.46 -3.65
C PHE A 239 1.21 36.31 -2.37
N PRO A 240 0.19 37.20 -2.36
CA PRO A 240 -0.02 38.16 -1.28
C PRO A 240 -0.19 37.53 0.11
N PRO A 241 0.27 38.21 1.19
CA PRO A 241 0.20 37.68 2.56
C PRO A 241 -1.19 37.18 2.99
N ARG A 242 -2.26 37.88 2.58
CA ARG A 242 -3.64 37.49 2.89
C ARG A 242 -4.01 36.13 2.26
N GLU A 243 -3.59 35.90 1.03
CA GLU A 243 -3.87 34.65 0.33
C GLU A 243 -2.99 33.51 0.86
N ARG A 244 -1.70 33.80 1.16
CA ARG A 244 -0.79 32.86 1.83
C ARG A 244 -1.31 32.45 3.21
N PHE A 245 -1.87 33.38 3.98
CA PHE A 245 -2.56 33.07 5.23
C PHE A 245 -3.75 32.13 5.01
N GLY A 246 -4.51 32.33 3.94
CA GLY A 246 -5.58 31.41 3.54
C GLY A 246 -5.09 29.98 3.27
N LEU A 247 -3.97 29.82 2.56
CA LEU A 247 -3.33 28.52 2.35
C LEU A 247 -2.83 27.91 3.67
N ALA A 248 -2.16 28.69 4.51
CA ALA A 248 -1.68 28.26 5.82
C ALA A 248 -2.82 27.77 6.72
N MET A 249 -3.97 28.46 6.72
CA MET A 249 -5.16 28.03 7.45
C MET A 249 -5.71 26.70 6.94
N ARG A 250 -5.73 26.47 5.63
CA ARG A 250 -6.17 25.18 5.05
C ARG A 250 -5.24 24.04 5.46
N LEU A 251 -3.93 24.25 5.40
CA LEU A 251 -2.93 23.28 5.88
C LEU A 251 -3.10 23.01 7.39
N ASN A 252 -3.33 24.05 8.19
CA ASN A 252 -3.55 23.90 9.63
C ASN A 252 -4.85 23.14 9.97
N ASN A 253 -5.90 23.28 9.16
CA ASN A 253 -7.16 22.58 9.39
C ASN A 253 -6.99 21.05 9.37
N ILE A 254 -6.03 20.52 8.61
CA ILE A 254 -5.70 19.10 8.63
C ILE A 254 -5.15 18.69 9.99
N LEU A 255 -4.19 19.44 10.55
CA LEU A 255 -3.63 19.15 11.89
C LEU A 255 -4.67 19.29 13.00
N ALA A 256 -5.57 20.26 12.87
CA ALA A 256 -6.59 20.54 13.87
C ALA A 256 -7.80 19.60 13.81
N ALA A 257 -8.02 18.89 12.70
CA ALA A 257 -9.17 18.02 12.51
C ALA A 257 -9.01 16.71 13.31
N PRO A 258 -9.90 16.39 14.28
CA PRO A 258 -9.81 15.15 15.05
C PRO A 258 -9.84 13.89 14.17
N ALA A 259 -10.65 13.92 13.10
CA ALA A 259 -10.74 12.82 12.14
C ALA A 259 -9.41 12.57 11.39
N PHE A 260 -8.51 13.54 11.37
CA PHE A 260 -7.22 13.44 10.69
C PHE A 260 -6.07 13.05 11.63
N GLN A 261 -6.25 13.10 12.96
CA GLN A 261 -5.19 12.74 13.92
C GLN A 261 -4.61 11.34 13.67
N VAL A 262 -5.48 10.37 13.36
CA VAL A 262 -5.07 8.99 13.06
C VAL A 262 -4.19 8.88 11.80
N TRP A 263 -4.23 9.85 10.90
CA TRP A 263 -3.41 9.91 9.69
C TRP A 263 -2.04 10.57 9.91
N THR A 264 -1.84 11.20 11.08
CA THR A 264 -0.57 11.78 11.51
C THR A 264 0.21 10.87 12.46
N GLU A 265 -0.45 9.85 13.02
CA GLU A 265 0.12 8.89 13.95
C GLU A 265 0.65 7.64 13.24
N GLY A 266 1.62 6.97 13.87
CA GLY A 266 2.22 5.75 13.35
C GLY A 266 3.54 5.96 12.64
N GLN A 267 4.00 4.91 11.96
CA GLN A 267 5.27 4.97 11.24
C GLN A 267 5.15 5.80 9.96
N PRO A 268 6.19 6.51 9.52
CA PRO A 268 6.16 7.25 8.27
C PRO A 268 5.84 6.36 7.07
N LEU A 269 5.14 6.91 6.07
CA LEU A 269 4.97 6.28 4.77
C LEU A 269 6.31 6.23 4.00
N ASP A 270 7.09 5.19 4.25
CA ASP A 270 8.32 4.87 3.51
C ASP A 270 8.16 3.50 2.85
N VAL A 271 7.80 3.48 1.58
CA VAL A 271 7.55 2.24 0.82
C VAL A 271 8.75 1.29 0.87
N GLY A 272 9.97 1.82 0.88
CA GLY A 272 11.18 1.02 1.00
C GLY A 272 11.22 0.27 2.33
N ALA A 273 10.96 0.96 3.43
CA ALA A 273 10.88 0.35 4.75
C ALA A 273 9.67 -0.61 4.91
N LEU A 274 8.52 -0.31 4.27
CA LEU A 274 7.32 -1.14 4.38
C LEU A 274 7.47 -2.52 3.73
N LEU A 275 8.36 -2.67 2.74
CA LEU A 275 8.56 -3.90 1.98
C LEU A 275 9.40 -4.96 2.72
N TYR A 276 10.13 -4.56 3.75
CA TYR A 276 11.06 -5.44 4.47
C TYR A 276 10.72 -5.48 5.96
N ALA A 277 10.79 -6.67 6.56
CA ALA A 277 10.75 -6.79 8.01
C ALA A 277 12.05 -6.23 8.62
N ALA A 278 11.98 -5.75 9.87
CA ALA A 278 13.19 -5.45 10.63
C ALA A 278 13.98 -6.76 10.85
N ASP A 279 15.28 -6.74 10.56
CA ASP A 279 16.20 -7.86 10.78
C ASP A 279 16.28 -8.30 12.26
#